data_AF-A0A975J1P0-F1
#
_entry.id   AF-A0A975J1P0-F1
#
_cell.length_a   1.000
_cell.length_b   1.000
_cell.length_c   1.000
_cell.angle_alpha   90.00
_cell.angle_beta   90.00
_cell.angle_gamma   90.00
#
_symmetry.space_group_name_H-M   'P 1'
#
loop_
_entity.id
_entity.type
_entity.pdbx_description
1 polymer ?
#
loop_
_entity_poly.entity_id
_entity_poly.type
_entity_poly.pdbx_seq_one_letter_code
_entity_poly.pdbx_strand_id
1 'polypeptide(L)'
;MKALRKLTYPVLAAAGFVLAGQTEAALVLVIDVSNPAAVTITSTSANSQTNSSLNIGSDGITIQNFFTSAANYASSTAVVGNLAPTGSGFTYAQLGTFNFEANNGNFTAGNDLSIYATGATTAGSQVFSTSTRAFNGVAIVDFSSTPGALPTAGTTGNVYSGYFQSGTTGHGLLIGTFQVVPEPSPLLICALGLTVACGKRRR
;
A
#
# COMPACT_ATOMS: atom_id res chain seq x y z
N MET A 1 13.72 -53.87 4.73
CA MET A 1 14.22 -52.50 4.96
C MET A 1 14.23 -51.74 3.63
N LYS A 2 13.27 -50.83 3.42
CA LYS A 2 13.18 -50.00 2.20
C LYS A 2 13.35 -48.53 2.62
N ALA A 3 14.39 -47.89 2.09
CA ALA A 3 14.74 -46.51 2.42
C ALA A 3 13.74 -45.53 1.79
N LEU A 4 13.01 -44.81 2.64
CA LEU A 4 12.11 -43.72 2.24
C LEU A 4 12.94 -42.44 2.05
N ARG A 5 13.37 -42.16 0.82
CA ARG A 5 14.01 -40.88 0.48
C ARG A 5 12.95 -39.78 0.50
N LYS A 6 12.96 -38.95 1.55
CA LYS A 6 12.24 -37.67 1.58
C LYS A 6 12.86 -36.75 0.52
N LEU A 7 12.17 -36.55 -0.61
CA LEU A 7 12.52 -35.52 -1.57
C LEU A 7 11.87 -34.21 -1.11
N THR A 8 12.67 -33.35 -0.49
CA THR A 8 12.34 -31.97 -0.18
C THR A 8 12.13 -31.22 -1.51
N TYR A 9 10.94 -30.68 -1.75
CA TYR A 9 10.67 -29.84 -2.92
C TYR A 9 11.21 -28.44 -2.67
N PRO A 10 12.09 -27.89 -3.52
CA PRO A 10 12.49 -26.49 -3.43
C PRO A 10 11.31 -25.60 -3.86
N VAL A 11 10.96 -24.65 -2.99
CA VAL A 11 10.06 -23.53 -3.28
C VAL A 11 10.65 -22.75 -4.45
N LEU A 12 9.92 -22.68 -5.57
CA LEU A 12 10.37 -22.07 -6.82
C LEU A 12 10.30 -20.54 -6.73
N ALA A 13 11.38 -19.94 -7.21
CA ALA A 13 11.81 -18.55 -7.07
C ALA A 13 10.77 -17.47 -7.41
N ALA A 14 10.84 -16.39 -6.63
CA ALA A 14 10.15 -15.11 -6.86
C ALA A 14 10.54 -14.48 -8.21
N ALA A 15 9.55 -13.93 -8.91
CA ALA A 15 9.78 -13.12 -10.09
C ALA A 15 10.43 -11.79 -9.68
N GLY A 16 11.68 -11.58 -10.09
CA GLY A 16 12.39 -10.33 -9.89
C GLY A 16 11.92 -9.26 -10.87
N PHE A 17 11.33 -8.19 -10.34
CA PHE A 17 11.16 -6.93 -11.05
C PHE A 17 12.52 -6.20 -11.05
N VAL A 18 13.07 -5.92 -12.23
CA VAL A 18 14.20 -4.99 -12.37
C VAL A 18 13.62 -3.64 -12.78
N LEU A 19 13.36 -2.78 -11.80
CA LEU A 19 13.20 -1.35 -12.03
C LEU A 19 14.52 -0.67 -11.64
N ALA A 20 15.07 0.09 -12.58
CA ALA A 20 16.38 0.71 -12.44
C ALA A 20 16.41 1.71 -11.27
N GLY A 21 17.33 1.48 -10.34
CA GLY A 21 18.10 2.51 -9.65
C GLY A 21 17.32 3.56 -8.85
N GLN A 22 16.57 3.15 -7.83
CA GLN A 22 16.38 3.97 -6.63
C GLN A 22 16.67 3.11 -5.41
N THR A 23 17.18 3.71 -4.34
CA THR A 23 17.48 3.02 -3.09
C THR A 23 16.20 2.35 -2.56
N GLU A 24 16.08 1.03 -2.77
CA GLU A 24 15.01 0.10 -2.35
C GLU A 24 14.65 0.14 -0.85
N ALA A 25 15.31 0.97 -0.05
CA ALA A 25 15.28 0.90 1.41
C ALA A 25 13.94 1.30 2.05
N ALA A 26 12.91 1.68 1.28
CA ALA A 26 11.66 2.14 1.89
C ALA A 26 10.37 2.12 1.05
N LEU A 27 10.33 1.39 -0.07
CA LEU A 27 9.09 1.22 -0.82
C LEU A 27 8.15 0.34 0.02
N VAL A 28 7.21 0.93 0.75
CA VAL A 28 6.32 0.22 1.70
C VAL A 28 4.99 -0.18 1.07
N LEU A 29 4.59 0.50 -0.01
CA LEU A 29 3.35 0.24 -0.74
C LEU A 29 3.58 0.21 -2.26
N VAL A 30 2.91 -0.70 -2.94
CA VAL A 30 2.80 -0.75 -4.39
C VAL A 30 1.34 -0.55 -4.77
N ILE A 31 1.07 0.35 -5.71
CA ILE A 31 -0.29 0.72 -6.11
C ILE A 31 -0.53 0.37 -7.57
N ASP A 32 -1.55 -0.41 -7.87
CA ASP A 32 -2.00 -0.70 -9.23
C ASP A 32 -3.28 0.09 -9.53
N VAL A 33 -3.16 1.00 -10.49
CA VAL A 33 -4.23 1.90 -10.96
C VAL A 33 -4.79 1.51 -12.33
N SER A 34 -4.41 0.35 -12.86
CA SER A 34 -4.84 -0.13 -14.19
C SER A 34 -6.36 -0.24 -14.33
N ASN A 35 -7.06 -0.52 -13.24
CA ASN A 35 -8.51 -0.52 -13.16
C ASN A 35 -9.00 0.51 -12.12
N PRO A 36 -9.51 1.68 -12.55
CA PRO A 36 -10.04 2.68 -11.63
C PRO A 36 -11.16 2.18 -10.72
N ALA A 37 -11.92 1.15 -11.11
CA ALA A 37 -12.98 0.57 -10.28
C ALA A 37 -12.46 -0.41 -9.21
N ALA A 38 -11.18 -0.77 -9.25
CA ALA A 38 -10.56 -1.73 -8.34
C ALA A 38 -9.06 -1.43 -8.20
N VAL A 39 -8.71 -0.21 -7.81
CA VAL A 39 -7.33 0.18 -7.54
C VAL A 39 -6.82 -0.59 -6.34
N THR A 40 -5.68 -1.26 -6.49
CA THR A 40 -5.10 -2.09 -5.42
C THR A 40 -3.91 -1.40 -4.79
N ILE A 41 -3.84 -1.42 -3.46
CA ILE A 41 -2.74 -0.88 -2.66
C ILE A 41 -2.18 -2.04 -1.85
N THR A 42 -1.00 -2.50 -2.23
CA THR A 42 -0.38 -3.73 -1.73
C THR A 42 0.81 -3.43 -0.84
N SER A 43 0.87 -4.03 0.35
CA SER A 43 2.04 -3.95 1.22
C SER A 43 3.25 -4.65 0.59
N THR A 44 4.44 -4.08 0.74
CA THR A 44 5.69 -4.75 0.37
C THR A 44 6.31 -5.48 1.56
N SER A 45 7.53 -6.02 1.37
CA SER A 45 8.34 -6.56 2.46
C SER A 45 9.16 -5.52 3.22
N ALA A 46 9.11 -4.24 2.85
CA ALA A 46 9.96 -3.21 3.45
C ALA A 46 9.57 -2.91 4.90
N ASN A 47 10.58 -2.64 5.72
CA ASN A 47 10.39 -2.08 7.05
C ASN A 47 10.00 -0.61 6.95
N SER A 48 9.51 -0.04 8.05
CA SER A 48 9.30 1.41 8.10
C SER A 48 10.64 2.16 8.08
N GLN A 49 10.67 3.36 7.52
CA GLN A 49 11.84 4.25 7.61
C GLN A 49 12.04 4.83 9.01
N THR A 50 10.96 4.96 9.78
CA THR A 50 10.95 5.70 11.04
C THR A 50 10.14 4.95 12.09
N ASN A 51 10.61 4.93 13.33
CA ASN A 51 9.80 4.42 14.44
C ASN A 51 8.66 5.42 14.74
N SER A 52 7.42 4.96 14.83
CA SER A 52 6.27 5.80 15.14
C SER A 52 5.21 5.01 15.88
N SER A 53 4.73 5.56 16.99
CA SER A 53 3.53 5.10 17.70
C SER A 53 2.50 6.23 17.78
N LEU A 54 2.56 7.17 16.84
CA LEU A 54 1.67 8.34 16.82
C LEU A 54 0.25 7.89 16.53
N ASN A 55 -0.67 8.35 17.36
CA ASN A 55 -2.10 8.27 17.13
C ASN A 55 -2.61 9.72 17.03
N ILE A 56 -3.07 10.09 15.84
CA ILE A 56 -3.56 11.44 15.55
C ILE A 56 -4.94 11.26 14.92
N GLY A 57 -6.02 11.62 15.64
CA GLY A 57 -7.41 11.46 15.20
C GLY A 57 -7.90 10.00 15.16
N SER A 58 -7.17 9.12 14.49
CA SER A 58 -7.35 7.68 14.39
C SER A 58 -6.04 7.02 13.93
N ASP A 59 -5.95 5.70 14.04
CA ASP A 59 -4.87 4.97 13.39
C ASP A 59 -5.11 4.87 11.88
N GLY A 60 -4.12 5.34 11.12
CA GLY A 60 -4.16 5.38 9.67
C GLY A 60 -2.85 5.84 9.07
N ILE A 61 -2.85 6.00 7.76
CA ILE A 61 -1.74 6.52 6.98
C ILE A 61 -2.23 7.59 6.01
N THR A 62 -1.28 8.40 5.56
CA THR A 62 -1.48 9.33 4.45
C THR A 62 -0.54 8.99 3.30
N ILE A 63 -1.11 8.86 2.11
CA ILE A 63 -0.40 8.77 0.84
C ILE A 63 -0.43 10.17 0.22
N GLN A 64 0.71 10.86 0.31
CA GLN A 64 0.80 12.27 -0.07
C GLN A 64 0.84 12.43 -1.59
N ASN A 65 0.12 13.43 -2.11
CA ASN A 65 0.02 13.75 -3.54
C ASN A 65 -0.35 12.52 -4.40
N PHE A 66 -1.24 11.65 -3.90
CA PHE A 66 -1.67 10.47 -4.62
C PHE A 66 -2.41 10.85 -5.92
N PHE A 67 -3.38 11.76 -5.82
CA PHE A 67 -4.12 12.22 -6.99
C PHE A 67 -3.36 13.34 -7.72
N THR A 68 -3.43 13.35 -9.05
CA THR A 68 -2.83 14.39 -9.91
C THR A 68 -3.61 15.70 -9.89
N SER A 69 -4.86 15.66 -9.43
CA SER A 69 -5.75 16.80 -9.23
C SER A 69 -6.67 16.53 -8.04
N ALA A 70 -7.29 17.58 -7.48
CA ALA A 70 -8.11 17.43 -6.29
C ALA A 70 -9.30 16.48 -6.54
N ALA A 71 -9.36 15.41 -5.74
CA ALA A 71 -10.49 14.50 -5.65
C ALA A 71 -11.25 14.75 -4.34
N ASN A 72 -12.52 14.36 -4.28
CA ASN A 72 -13.37 14.58 -3.10
C ASN A 72 -14.03 13.27 -2.66
N TYR A 73 -13.27 12.44 -1.95
CA TYR A 73 -13.79 11.25 -1.28
C TYR A 73 -14.10 11.59 0.18
N ALA A 74 -15.34 11.37 0.57
CA ALA A 74 -15.77 11.55 1.95
C ALA A 74 -15.00 10.60 2.87
N SER A 75 -14.78 11.02 4.12
CA SER A 75 -14.05 10.23 5.12
C SER A 75 -14.66 8.86 5.39
N SER A 76 -15.95 8.66 5.10
CA SER A 76 -16.62 7.37 5.26
C SER A 76 -16.49 6.44 4.06
N THR A 77 -15.67 6.78 3.06
CA THR A 77 -15.53 5.96 1.84
C THR A 77 -14.92 4.61 2.22
N ALA A 78 -15.57 3.52 1.80
CA ALA A 78 -15.17 2.17 2.20
C ALA A 78 -13.91 1.71 1.46
N VAL A 79 -13.07 0.97 2.19
CA VAL A 79 -11.91 0.25 1.67
C VAL A 79 -12.15 -1.24 1.88
N VAL A 80 -11.95 -2.05 0.85
CA VAL A 80 -12.06 -3.51 0.94
C VAL A 80 -10.68 -4.12 1.07
N GLY A 81 -10.54 -5.20 1.82
CA GLY A 81 -9.30 -5.97 1.92
C GLY A 81 -8.82 -6.12 3.35
N ASN A 82 -7.52 -6.36 3.50
CA ASN A 82 -6.87 -6.65 4.78
C ASN A 82 -5.57 -5.88 4.98
N LEU A 83 -5.40 -4.75 4.29
CA LEU A 83 -4.26 -3.86 4.52
C LEU A 83 -4.25 -3.40 5.98
N ALA A 84 -3.15 -3.65 6.67
CA ALA A 84 -3.00 -3.38 8.09
C ALA A 84 -1.55 -3.02 8.43
N PRO A 85 -1.29 -2.17 9.44
CA PRO A 85 0.04 -2.07 10.03
C PRO A 85 0.48 -3.42 10.60
N THR A 86 1.76 -3.76 10.48
CA THR A 86 2.26 -5.03 11.04
C THR A 86 2.10 -5.08 12.55
N GLY A 87 1.62 -6.23 13.05
CA GLY A 87 1.40 -6.42 14.49
C GLY A 87 0.19 -5.68 15.05
N SER A 88 -0.56 -4.94 14.23
CA SER A 88 -1.84 -4.36 14.63
C SER A 88 -2.94 -5.43 14.67
N GLY A 89 -3.93 -5.21 15.54
CA GLY A 89 -5.13 -6.06 15.66
C GLY A 89 -6.29 -5.63 14.77
N PHE A 90 -6.07 -4.73 13.80
CA PHE A 90 -7.11 -4.14 12.96
C PHE A 90 -6.67 -4.03 11.51
N THR A 91 -7.62 -3.73 10.62
CA THR A 91 -7.36 -3.41 9.21
C THR A 91 -7.83 -2.01 8.90
N TYR A 92 -7.25 -1.37 7.90
CA TYR A 92 -7.83 -0.15 7.35
C TYR A 92 -9.12 -0.46 6.61
N ALA A 93 -10.15 0.32 6.87
CA ALA A 93 -11.51 0.06 6.38
C ALA A 93 -12.17 1.30 5.77
N GLN A 94 -11.58 2.48 5.99
CA GLN A 94 -12.07 3.75 5.48
C GLN A 94 -10.97 4.56 4.84
N LEU A 95 -11.36 5.48 3.97
CA LEU A 95 -10.48 6.47 3.36
C LEU A 95 -11.16 7.83 3.27
N GLY A 96 -10.35 8.86 3.03
CA GLY A 96 -10.84 10.18 2.63
C GLY A 96 -9.75 11.01 1.97
N THR A 97 -10.16 12.03 1.22
CA THR A 97 -9.24 13.01 0.62
C THR A 97 -9.14 14.27 1.42
N PHE A 98 -8.00 14.93 1.33
CA PHE A 98 -7.75 16.22 1.97
C PHE A 98 -6.51 16.87 1.36
N ASN A 99 -6.18 18.07 1.83
CA ASN A 99 -4.94 18.76 1.48
C ASN A 99 -3.99 18.69 2.68
N PHE A 100 -2.90 17.94 2.52
CA PHE A 100 -1.86 17.75 3.52
C PHE A 100 -1.28 19.09 3.96
N GLU A 101 -0.92 19.95 3.01
CA GLU A 101 -0.30 21.26 3.27
C GLU A 101 -1.26 22.26 3.94
N ALA A 102 -2.58 22.05 3.82
CA ALA A 102 -3.57 22.88 4.50
C ALA A 102 -3.58 22.65 6.03
N ASN A 103 -3.09 21.49 6.50
CA ASN A 103 -2.82 21.17 7.90
C ASN A 103 -3.97 21.53 8.87
N ASN A 104 -5.21 21.33 8.43
CA ASN A 104 -6.41 21.66 9.19
C ASN A 104 -7.18 20.42 9.69
N GLY A 105 -6.78 19.24 9.21
CA GLY A 105 -7.39 17.94 9.51
C GLY A 105 -8.83 17.77 9.04
N ASN A 106 -9.24 18.53 8.03
CA ASN A 106 -10.55 18.41 7.41
C ASN A 106 -10.47 17.56 6.15
N PHE A 107 -11.32 16.54 6.08
CA PHE A 107 -11.54 15.81 4.84
C PHE A 107 -12.36 16.66 3.87
N THR A 108 -11.75 17.02 2.76
CA THR A 108 -12.32 17.88 1.71
C THR A 108 -11.77 17.48 0.34
N ALA A 109 -12.10 18.24 -0.70
CA ALA A 109 -11.38 18.13 -1.96
C ALA A 109 -9.89 18.33 -1.73
N GLY A 110 -9.07 17.42 -2.28
CA GLY A 110 -7.63 17.45 -2.13
C GLY A 110 -6.95 16.32 -2.89
N ASN A 111 -5.64 16.37 -2.95
CA ASN A 111 -4.80 15.45 -3.73
C ASN A 111 -4.17 14.35 -2.86
N ASP A 112 -4.26 14.47 -1.54
CA ASP A 112 -3.76 13.48 -0.60
C ASP A 112 -4.85 12.47 -0.24
N LEU A 113 -4.45 11.22 -0.06
CA LEU A 113 -5.33 10.12 0.29
C LEU A 113 -4.97 9.62 1.68
N SER A 114 -5.89 9.69 2.63
CA SER A 114 -5.73 8.98 3.91
C SER A 114 -6.52 7.68 3.88
N ILE A 115 -5.96 6.63 4.46
CA ILE A 115 -6.60 5.33 4.66
C ILE A 115 -6.43 4.96 6.12
N TYR A 116 -7.51 4.59 6.80
CA TYR A 116 -7.53 4.48 8.25
C TYR A 116 -8.53 3.44 8.75
N ALA A 117 -8.38 3.07 10.02
CA ALA A 117 -9.25 2.13 10.71
C ALA A 117 -10.53 2.81 11.21
N THR A 118 -11.66 2.12 11.14
CA THR A 118 -12.94 2.64 11.64
C THR A 118 -12.99 2.66 13.16
N GLY A 119 -13.35 3.81 13.75
CA GLY A 119 -13.58 3.96 15.18
C GLY A 119 -12.40 4.56 15.95
N ALA A 120 -12.62 4.84 17.24
CA ALA A 120 -11.55 5.32 18.12
C ALA A 120 -10.61 4.15 18.46
N THR A 121 -9.52 4.04 17.71
CA THR A 121 -8.45 3.10 18.04
C THR A 121 -7.64 3.63 19.22
N THR A 122 -7.07 2.73 20.02
CA THR A 122 -6.34 3.14 21.23
C THR A 122 -4.98 3.68 20.84
N ALA A 123 -4.49 4.71 21.52
CA ALA A 123 -3.13 5.20 21.28
C ALA A 123 -2.11 4.05 21.35
N GLY A 124 -1.28 3.92 20.30
CA GLY A 124 -0.31 2.84 20.19
C GLY A 124 -0.83 1.52 19.63
N SER A 125 -2.07 1.42 19.16
CA SER A 125 -2.50 0.23 18.38
C SER A 125 -1.89 0.16 16.98
N GLN A 126 -1.45 1.31 16.45
CA GLN A 126 -0.59 1.39 15.28
C GLN A 126 0.84 1.73 15.69
N VAL A 127 1.77 0.81 15.42
CA VAL A 127 3.20 1.03 15.65
C VAL A 127 3.97 0.68 14.40
N PHE A 128 4.75 1.63 13.91
CA PHE A 128 5.75 1.44 12.88
C PHE A 128 7.12 1.32 13.54
N SER A 129 7.90 0.34 13.09
CA SER A 129 9.28 0.17 13.51
C SER A 129 10.21 0.00 12.32
N THR A 130 11.42 0.53 12.44
CA THR A 130 12.51 0.30 11.47
C THR A 130 12.99 -1.15 11.45
N SER A 131 12.60 -1.94 12.45
CA SER A 131 13.00 -3.35 12.59
C SER A 131 11.97 -4.35 12.06
N THR A 132 10.76 -3.89 11.74
CA THR A 132 9.65 -4.76 11.29
C THR A 132 9.03 -4.21 10.02
N ARG A 133 8.47 -5.12 9.21
CA ARG A 133 7.71 -4.74 8.02
C ARG A 133 6.67 -3.68 8.36
N ALA A 134 6.48 -2.66 7.53
CA ALA A 134 5.54 -1.58 7.83
C ALA A 134 4.07 -2.05 7.81
N PHE A 135 3.68 -2.82 6.79
CA PHE A 135 2.29 -3.24 6.56
C PHE A 135 2.20 -4.72 6.19
N ASN A 136 0.99 -5.27 6.24
CA ASN A 136 0.62 -6.53 5.59
C ASN A 136 -0.66 -6.36 4.80
N GLY A 137 -0.86 -7.22 3.80
CA GLY A 137 -2.13 -7.34 3.10
C GLY A 137 -2.29 -6.39 1.91
N VAL A 138 -3.53 -6.25 1.47
CA VAL A 138 -3.94 -5.49 0.30
C VAL A 138 -5.21 -4.71 0.62
N ALA A 139 -5.29 -3.47 0.15
CA ALA A 139 -6.51 -2.67 0.10
C ALA A 139 -6.96 -2.55 -1.36
N ILE A 140 -8.26 -2.56 -1.58
CA ILE A 140 -8.92 -2.40 -2.87
C ILE A 140 -9.91 -1.26 -2.74
N VAL A 141 -9.82 -0.32 -3.65
CA VAL A 141 -10.61 0.92 -3.62
C VAL A 141 -11.22 1.18 -4.99
N ASP A 142 -12.48 1.59 -4.99
CA ASP A 142 -13.16 2.09 -6.17
C ASP A 142 -12.93 3.60 -6.32
N PHE A 143 -12.18 3.98 -7.34
CA PHE A 143 -11.94 5.36 -7.76
C PHE A 143 -12.58 5.66 -9.13
N SER A 144 -13.61 4.91 -9.54
CA SER A 144 -14.26 5.06 -10.85
C SER A 144 -14.91 6.43 -11.05
N SER A 145 -15.18 7.18 -9.97
CA SER A 145 -15.69 8.56 -10.04
C SER A 145 -14.62 9.60 -10.40
N THR A 146 -13.33 9.28 -10.26
CA THR A 146 -12.23 10.23 -10.54
C THR A 146 -11.06 9.59 -11.30
N PRO A 147 -11.29 8.85 -12.40
CA PRO A 147 -10.24 8.11 -13.10
C PRO A 147 -9.16 9.05 -13.67
N GLY A 148 -9.54 10.25 -14.12
CA GLY A 148 -8.58 11.25 -14.64
C GLY A 148 -7.69 11.90 -13.57
N ALA A 149 -8.01 11.72 -12.28
CA ALA A 149 -7.19 12.21 -11.18
C ALA A 149 -6.20 11.14 -10.68
N LEU A 150 -6.29 9.90 -11.16
CA LEU A 150 -5.36 8.84 -10.75
C LEU A 150 -3.94 9.12 -11.29
N PRO A 151 -2.91 8.74 -10.53
CA PRO A 151 -1.52 8.87 -10.99
C PRO A 151 -1.22 7.91 -12.13
N THR A 152 -0.16 8.18 -12.89
CA THR A 152 0.31 7.29 -13.96
C THR A 152 1.27 6.23 -13.40
N ALA A 153 1.46 5.12 -14.13
CA ALA A 153 2.48 4.14 -13.79
C ALA A 153 3.88 4.81 -13.70
N GLY A 154 4.66 4.39 -12.71
CA GLY A 154 5.96 4.99 -12.38
C GLY A 154 5.90 6.16 -11.40
N THR A 155 4.71 6.71 -11.10
CA THR A 155 4.57 7.74 -10.05
C THR A 155 5.01 7.18 -8.71
N THR A 156 5.77 7.99 -7.96
CA THR A 156 6.16 7.70 -6.58
C THR A 156 5.79 8.85 -5.68
N GLY A 157 5.70 8.58 -4.38
CA GLY A 157 5.45 9.60 -3.39
C GLY A 157 5.62 9.08 -1.96
N ASN A 158 5.35 9.95 -1.00
CA ASN A 158 5.60 9.69 0.41
C ASN A 158 4.40 9.05 1.08
N VAL A 159 4.68 8.20 2.07
CA VAL A 159 3.70 7.62 2.98
C VAL A 159 4.02 8.09 4.39
N TYR A 160 3.06 8.74 5.04
CA TYR A 160 3.17 9.24 6.41
C TYR A 160 2.33 8.41 7.36
N SER A 161 2.81 8.23 8.60
CA SER A 161 2.00 7.68 9.68
C SER A 161 0.89 8.65 10.07
N GLY A 162 -0.18 8.11 10.64
CA GLY A 162 -1.27 8.89 11.20
C GLY A 162 -2.29 9.38 10.18
N TYR A 163 -3.51 9.49 10.67
CA TYR A 163 -4.58 10.30 10.12
C TYR A 163 -4.52 11.70 10.77
N PHE A 164 -5.22 12.69 10.22
CA PHE A 164 -5.22 14.04 10.75
C PHE A 164 -6.37 14.23 11.74
N GLN A 165 -6.10 14.80 12.91
CA GLN A 165 -7.16 15.30 13.78
C GLN A 165 -7.50 16.73 13.37
N SER A 166 -8.75 16.95 12.93
CA SER A 166 -9.29 18.30 12.72
C SER A 166 -8.98 19.19 13.92
N GLY A 167 -8.34 20.34 13.67
CA GLY A 167 -7.95 21.29 14.73
C GLY A 167 -6.57 21.08 15.36
N THR A 168 -5.72 20.19 14.84
CA THR A 168 -4.30 20.09 15.24
C THR A 168 -3.37 20.41 14.06
N THR A 169 -2.26 21.09 14.31
CA THR A 169 -1.29 21.53 13.28
C THR A 169 -0.19 20.49 13.00
N GLY A 170 -0.42 19.22 13.31
CA GLY A 170 0.59 18.17 13.23
C GLY A 170 0.34 17.19 12.10
N HIS A 171 1.39 16.89 11.32
CA HIS A 171 1.45 15.73 10.44
C HIS A 171 2.11 14.55 11.17
N GLY A 172 1.84 13.32 10.75
CA GLY A 172 2.65 12.20 11.22
C GLY A 172 4.00 12.10 10.52
N LEU A 173 4.71 11.00 10.78
CA LEU A 173 6.11 10.85 10.38
C LEU A 173 6.22 10.14 9.04
N LEU A 174 7.22 10.49 8.24
CA LEU A 174 7.54 9.76 7.01
C LEU A 174 7.93 8.30 7.36
N ILE A 175 7.11 7.35 6.95
CA ILE A 175 7.29 5.92 7.24
C ILE A 175 7.73 5.12 6.03
N GLY A 176 7.65 5.68 4.83
CA GLY A 176 8.06 5.03 3.60
C GLY A 176 7.64 5.78 2.35
N THR A 177 7.79 5.13 1.20
CA THR A 177 7.30 5.60 -0.09
C THR A 177 6.33 4.60 -0.72
N PHE A 178 5.55 5.08 -1.69
CA PHE A 178 4.77 4.23 -2.58
C PHE A 178 5.27 4.34 -4.02
N GLN A 179 4.90 3.35 -4.82
CA GLN A 179 5.09 3.37 -6.27
C GLN A 179 3.85 2.87 -6.98
N VAL A 180 3.47 3.55 -8.05
CA VAL A 180 2.42 3.11 -8.97
C VAL A 180 3.04 2.17 -9.99
N VAL A 181 2.54 0.95 -10.08
CA VAL A 181 3.06 -0.06 -11.02
C VAL A 181 2.18 -0.17 -12.26
N PRO A 182 2.78 -0.48 -13.43
CA PRO A 182 2.01 -0.83 -14.61
C PRO A 182 1.31 -2.17 -14.43
N GLU A 183 0.20 -2.36 -15.15
CA GLU A 183 -0.47 -3.66 -15.26
C GLU A 183 0.54 -4.74 -15.67
N PRO A 184 0.55 -5.92 -15.04
CA PRO A 184 1.34 -7.03 -15.54
C PRO A 184 0.89 -7.36 -16.96
N SER A 185 1.77 -7.21 -17.95
CA SER A 185 1.36 -7.44 -19.34
C SER A 185 0.89 -8.89 -19.53
N PRO A 186 -0.26 -9.14 -20.20
CA PRO A 186 -0.75 -10.48 -20.48
C PRO A 186 0.28 -11.35 -21.24
N LEU A 187 1.15 -10.71 -22.03
CA LEU A 187 2.25 -11.36 -22.74
C LEU A 187 3.31 -11.94 -21.78
N LEU A 188 3.60 -11.26 -20.67
CA LEU A 188 4.51 -11.78 -19.63
C LEU A 188 3.91 -13.02 -18.97
N ILE A 189 2.60 -13.01 -18.67
CA ILE A 189 1.87 -14.14 -18.06
C ILE A 189 1.86 -15.34 -19.02
N CYS A 190 1.61 -15.13 -20.31
CA CYS A 190 1.67 -16.18 -21.33
C CYS A 190 3.09 -16.76 -21.51
N ALA A 191 4.13 -15.91 -21.48
CA ALA A 191 5.52 -16.36 -21.57
C ALA A 191 5.96 -17.20 -20.35
N LEU A 192 5.49 -16.84 -19.15
CA LEU A 192 5.67 -17.64 -17.92
C LEU A 192 4.93 -18.98 -17.98
N GLY A 193 3.70 -19.00 -18.53
CA GLY A 193 2.96 -20.24 -18.76
C GLY A 193 3.70 -21.22 -19.71
N LEU A 194 4.31 -20.70 -20.77
CA LEU A 194 5.05 -21.50 -21.75
C LEU A 194 6.37 -22.06 -21.21
N THR A 195 7.08 -21.32 -20.36
CA THR A 195 8.35 -21.79 -19.76
C THR A 195 8.13 -22.91 -18.75
N VAL A 196 7.03 -22.88 -17.98
CA VAL A 196 6.65 -23.99 -17.08
C VAL A 196 6.19 -25.23 -17.87
N ALA A 197 5.49 -25.03 -18.99
CA ALA A 197 5.06 -26.14 -19.85
C ALA A 197 6.26 -26.82 -20.57
N CYS A 198 7.25 -26.06 -21.02
CA CYS A 198 8.47 -26.60 -21.62
C CYS A 198 9.39 -27.27 -20.59
N GLY A 199 9.42 -26.79 -19.34
CA GLY A 199 10.18 -27.42 -18.24
C GLY A 199 9.63 -28.77 -17.78
N LYS A 200 8.32 -29.02 -17.94
CA LYS A 200 7.68 -30.31 -17.61
C LYS A 200 7.80 -31.38 -18.69
N ARG A 201 8.25 -31.04 -19.91
CA ARG A 201 8.38 -32.00 -21.03
C ARG A 201 9.75 -32.68 -21.16
N ARG A 202 10.68 -32.42 -20.24
CA ARG A 202 11.95 -33.16 -20.13
C ARG A 202 12.03 -33.92 -18.80
N ARG A 203 11.30 -35.02 -18.71
CA ARG A 203 11.62 -36.16 -17.84
C ARG A 203 11.23 -37.43 -18.56
#